data_AF-A0A2E1XA01-F1
#
_entry.id   AF-A0A2E1XA01-F1
#
_cell.length_a   1.000
_cell.length_b   1.000
_cell.length_c   1.000
_cell.angle_alpha   90.00
_cell.angle_beta   90.00
_cell.angle_gamma   90.00
#
_symmetry.space_group_name_H-M   'P 1'
#
loop_
_entity.id
_entity.type
_entity.pdbx_description
1 polymer ?
#
loop_
_entity_poly.entity_id
_entity_poly.type
_entity_poly.pdbx_seq_one_letter_code
_entity_poly.pdbx_strand_id
1 'polypeptide(L)'
;MTEFHASLLQRAWRKVDVKLAVDGEMHILRWRRGFFVDEVLFDERRVATAQGLFGRESVFGLDIETPGGARVKFVFMVDAAPDWNDWTGSMRPGGVRLETAERALISVGSLGGERPEPFRELYNRAITALGLS
;
A
#
# COMPACT_ATOMS: atom_id res chain seq x y z
N MET A 1 -11.46 -12.78 -15.93
CA MET A 1 -10.32 -12.43 -15.06
C MET A 1 -10.41 -10.95 -14.80
N THR A 2 -10.37 -10.51 -13.54
CA THR A 2 -10.37 -9.08 -13.23
C THR A 2 -9.07 -8.45 -13.71
N GLU A 3 -9.16 -7.41 -14.52
CA GLU A 3 -8.00 -6.69 -15.02
C GLU A 3 -7.59 -5.61 -14.03
N PHE A 4 -6.31 -5.61 -13.66
CA PHE A 4 -5.73 -4.65 -12.73
C PHE A 4 -4.63 -3.85 -13.39
N HIS A 5 -4.75 -2.52 -13.32
CA HIS A 5 -3.67 -1.61 -13.65
C HIS A 5 -3.46 -0.62 -12.51
N ALA A 6 -2.20 -0.32 -12.17
CA ALA A 6 -1.90 0.67 -11.16
C ALA A 6 -0.76 1.58 -11.59
N SER A 7 -0.83 2.84 -11.19
CA SER A 7 0.23 3.82 -11.39
C SER A 7 0.40 4.68 -10.14
N LEU A 8 1.66 4.92 -9.78
CA LEU A 8 1.99 5.82 -8.68
C LEU A 8 1.77 7.26 -9.15
N LEU A 9 0.79 7.95 -8.56
CA LEU A 9 0.52 9.35 -8.86
C LEU A 9 1.44 10.27 -8.06
N GLN A 10 1.67 9.94 -6.79
CA GLN A 10 2.43 10.82 -5.89
C GLN A 10 3.12 10.01 -4.79
N ARG A 11 4.37 10.39 -4.49
CA ARG A 11 5.14 9.92 -3.32
C ARG A 11 5.87 11.12 -2.71
N ALA A 12 5.39 11.59 -1.57
CA ALA A 12 5.87 12.81 -0.93
C ALA A 12 5.68 12.74 0.59
N TRP A 13 6.15 13.75 1.33
CA TRP A 13 6.15 13.74 2.79
C TRP A 13 4.80 13.31 3.37
N ARG A 14 4.80 12.20 4.12
CA ARG A 14 3.62 11.64 4.80
C ARG A 14 2.44 11.30 3.86
N LYS A 15 2.66 11.19 2.55
CA LYS A 15 1.60 10.93 1.56
C LYS A 15 2.06 10.04 0.40
N VAL A 16 1.23 9.06 0.06
CA VAL A 16 1.35 8.25 -1.16
C VAL A 16 -0.02 8.18 -1.81
N ASP A 17 -0.08 8.40 -3.13
CA ASP A 17 -1.30 8.31 -3.93
C ASP A 17 -1.07 7.36 -5.11
N VAL A 18 -1.95 6.38 -5.25
CA VAL A 18 -1.93 5.38 -6.31
C VAL A 18 -3.26 5.44 -7.06
N LYS A 19 -3.19 5.58 -8.37
CA LYS A 19 -4.32 5.33 -9.25
C LYS A 19 -4.41 3.84 -9.47
N LEU A 20 -5.59 3.28 -9.25
CA LEU A 20 -5.92 1.89 -9.53
C LEU A 20 -7.03 1.86 -10.59
N ALA A 21 -6.91 0.98 -11.57
CA ALA A 21 -8.01 0.61 -12.44
C ALA A 21 -8.36 -0.86 -12.18
N VAL A 22 -9.63 -1.13 -11.92
CA VAL A 22 -10.20 -2.46 -11.70
C VAL A 22 -11.30 -2.64 -12.73
N ASP A 23 -11.13 -3.58 -13.66
CA ASP A 23 -12.11 -3.85 -14.74
C ASP A 23 -12.55 -2.58 -15.51
N GLY A 24 -11.61 -1.64 -15.68
CA GLY A 24 -11.84 -0.36 -16.38
C GLY A 24 -12.38 0.77 -15.49
N GLU A 25 -12.86 0.49 -14.28
CA GLU A 25 -13.24 1.53 -13.31
C GLU A 25 -12.01 2.10 -12.60
N MET A 26 -11.93 3.43 -12.52
CA MET A 26 -10.81 4.13 -11.89
C MET A 26 -11.10 4.44 -10.42
N HIS A 27 -10.14 4.10 -9.58
CA HIS A 27 -10.14 4.32 -8.14
C HIS A 27 -8.83 4.96 -7.68
N ILE A 28 -8.85 5.52 -6.47
CA ILE A 28 -7.67 6.12 -5.84
C ILE A 28 -7.42 5.46 -4.49
N LEU A 29 -6.26 4.83 -4.36
CA LEU A 29 -5.72 4.31 -3.11
C LEU A 29 -4.71 5.31 -2.53
N ARG A 30 -4.91 5.72 -1.27
CA ARG A 30 -4.10 6.73 -0.60
C ARG A 30 -3.56 6.20 0.70
N TRP A 31 -2.32 6.57 1.00
CA TRP A 31 -1.77 6.46 2.34
C TRP A 31 -1.47 7.84 2.89
N ARG A 32 -1.82 8.06 4.16
CA ARG A 32 -1.59 9.31 4.89
C ARG A 32 -0.95 8.98 6.23
N ARG A 33 0.13 9.68 6.56
CA ARG A 33 0.81 9.55 7.85
C ARG A 33 0.56 10.76 8.73
N GLY A 34 -0.12 10.52 9.84
CA GLY A 34 -0.24 11.46 10.95
C GLY A 34 0.90 11.31 11.96
N PHE A 35 0.77 11.99 13.10
CA PHE A 35 1.75 11.87 14.19
C PHE A 35 1.71 10.48 14.85
N PHE A 36 0.51 9.93 15.07
CA PHE A 36 0.31 8.65 15.78
C PHE A 36 -0.43 7.59 14.97
N VAL A 37 -0.97 7.98 13.82
CA VAL A 37 -1.86 7.13 13.00
C VAL A 37 -1.44 7.26 11.55
N ASP A 38 -1.32 6.12 10.87
CA ASP A 38 -1.27 6.02 9.43
C ASP A 38 -2.61 5.49 8.94
N GLU A 39 -3.11 6.03 7.82
CA GLU A 39 -4.42 5.69 7.27
C GLU A 39 -4.28 5.30 5.80
N VAL A 40 -5.01 4.26 5.40
CA VAL A 40 -5.19 3.88 4.00
C VAL A 40 -6.64 4.17 3.61
N LEU A 41 -6.81 4.89 2.50
CA LEU A 41 -8.12 5.27 1.98
C LEU A 41 -8.29 4.76 0.54
N PHE A 42 -9.47 4.24 0.23
CA PHE A 42 -9.93 3.87 -1.10
C PHE A 42 -11.14 4.73 -1.47
N ASP A 43 -11.02 5.59 -2.48
CA ASP A 43 -12.07 6.55 -2.87
C ASP A 43 -12.66 7.33 -1.68
N GLU A 44 -11.80 7.93 -0.85
CA GLU A 44 -12.12 8.65 0.40
C GLU A 44 -12.54 7.75 1.58
N ARG A 45 -12.96 6.51 1.33
CA ARG A 45 -13.32 5.58 2.40
C ARG A 45 -12.06 5.00 3.05
N ARG A 46 -11.94 5.12 4.36
CA ARG A 46 -10.85 4.48 5.12
C ARG A 46 -11.01 2.96 5.08
N VAL A 47 -9.94 2.27 4.69
CA VAL A 47 -9.91 0.80 4.53
C VAL A 47 -8.90 0.12 5.46
N ALA A 48 -7.90 0.85 5.97
CA ALA A 48 -6.99 0.34 6.99
C ALA A 48 -6.39 1.50 7.81
N THR A 49 -5.92 1.18 9.02
CA THR A 49 -5.16 2.10 9.87
C THR A 49 -4.04 1.37 10.59
N ALA A 50 -2.90 2.02 10.74
CA ALA A 50 -1.84 1.58 11.65
C ALA A 50 -1.63 2.64 12.73
N GLN A 51 -1.62 2.24 14.00
CA GLN A 51 -1.45 3.14 15.13
C GLN A 51 -0.15 2.81 15.88
N GLY A 52 0.52 3.83 16.42
CA GLY A 52 1.70 3.63 17.26
C GLY A 52 2.72 4.77 17.21
N LEU A 53 3.51 4.88 18.28
CA LEU A 53 4.63 5.83 18.39
C LEU A 53 5.93 5.28 17.75
N PHE A 54 6.15 3.98 17.86
CA PHE A 54 7.32 3.26 17.34
C PHE A 54 6.86 2.06 16.53
N GLY A 55 7.50 1.80 15.38
CA GLY A 55 7.25 0.59 14.60
C GLY A 55 5.84 0.46 14.01
N ARG A 56 5.25 1.57 13.55
CA ARG A 56 3.95 1.55 12.85
C ARG A 56 3.97 0.57 11.69
N GLU A 57 2.92 -0.22 11.58
CA GLU A 57 2.74 -1.21 10.52
C GLU A 57 2.90 -0.55 9.15
N SER A 58 3.73 -1.18 8.33
CA SER A 58 4.09 -0.72 6.98
C SER A 58 3.46 -1.58 5.89
N VAL A 59 2.69 -2.62 6.26
CA VAL A 59 2.09 -3.61 5.39
C VAL A 59 0.60 -3.69 5.71
N PHE A 60 -0.25 -3.42 4.73
CA PHE A 60 -1.70 -3.38 4.89
C PHE A 60 -2.34 -4.45 4.01
N GLY A 61 -3.02 -5.42 4.63
CA GLY A 61 -3.93 -6.32 3.93
C GLY A 61 -5.26 -5.61 3.67
N LEU A 62 -5.64 -5.45 2.40
CA LEU A 62 -6.82 -4.73 1.99
C LEU A 62 -7.83 -5.70 1.38
N ASP A 63 -9.06 -5.66 1.88
CA ASP A 63 -10.22 -6.36 1.32
C ASP A 63 -11.31 -5.31 1.04
N ILE A 64 -11.47 -4.95 -0.23
CA ILE A 64 -12.21 -3.77 -0.66
C ILE A 64 -13.32 -4.20 -1.62
N GLU A 65 -14.53 -3.75 -1.33
CA GLU A 65 -15.63 -3.78 -2.29
C GLU A 65 -15.64 -2.46 -3.08
N THR A 66 -15.58 -2.56 -4.41
CA THR A 66 -15.73 -1.44 -5.32
C THR A 66 -17.20 -1.03 -5.42
N PRO A 67 -17.51 0.22 -5.85
CA PRO A 67 -18.89 0.64 -6.08
C PRO A 67 -19.67 -0.26 -7.06
N GLY A 68 -18.98 -0.89 -8.02
CA GLY A 68 -19.56 -1.88 -8.94
C GLY A 68 -19.81 -3.26 -8.32
N GLY A 69 -19.56 -3.47 -7.02
CA GLY A 69 -19.77 -4.72 -6.30
C GLY A 69 -18.63 -5.74 -6.45
N ALA A 70 -17.52 -5.38 -7.12
CA ALA A 70 -16.37 -6.26 -7.23
C ALA A 70 -15.59 -6.26 -5.91
N ARG A 71 -15.21 -7.45 -5.43
CA ARG A 71 -14.39 -7.59 -4.22
C ARG A 71 -12.94 -7.84 -4.61
N VAL A 72 -12.07 -6.93 -4.22
CA VAL A 72 -10.65 -6.92 -4.58
C VAL A 72 -9.78 -7.01 -3.34
N LYS A 73 -8.73 -7.83 -3.42
CA LYS A 73 -7.77 -8.03 -2.34
C LYS A 73 -6.39 -7.56 -2.76
N PHE A 74 -5.79 -6.71 -1.94
CA PHE A 74 -4.44 -6.21 -2.17
C PHE A 74 -3.58 -6.33 -0.92
N VAL A 75 -2.28 -6.44 -1.12
CA VAL A 75 -1.30 -6.09 -0.10
C VAL A 75 -0.66 -4.77 -0.50
N PHE A 76 -0.77 -3.78 0.37
CA PHE A 76 -0.21 -2.45 0.16
C PHE A 76 0.88 -2.18 1.19
N MET A 77 2.08 -1.86 0.74
CA MET A 77 3.25 -1.65 1.58
C MET A 77 3.81 -0.25 1.36
N VAL A 78 4.14 0.42 2.45
CA VAL A 78 4.78 1.73 2.45
C VAL A 78 5.99 1.69 3.38
N ASP A 79 7.19 1.74 2.80
CA ASP A 79 8.38 2.06 3.57
C ASP A 79 8.39 3.57 3.81
N ALA A 80 7.96 3.94 5.00
CA ALA A 80 7.78 5.31 5.39
C ALA A 80 8.99 5.92 6.09
N ALA A 81 10.12 5.19 6.14
CA ALA A 81 11.41 5.81 6.42
C ALA A 81 11.70 6.85 5.34
N PRO A 82 12.34 7.99 5.67
CA PRO A 82 12.75 8.95 4.67
C PRO A 82 13.68 8.31 3.63
N ASP A 83 13.46 8.62 2.35
CA ASP A 83 14.38 8.28 1.26
C ASP A 83 15.66 9.13 1.38
N TRP A 84 16.65 8.66 2.15
CA TRP A 84 17.92 9.36 2.38
C TRP A 84 18.83 9.43 1.14
N ASN A 85 18.49 8.71 0.07
CA ASN A 85 19.22 8.75 -1.20
C ASN A 85 18.72 9.87 -2.13
N ASP A 86 17.72 10.65 -1.71
CA ASP A 86 17.22 11.79 -2.47
C ASP A 86 17.95 13.09 -2.08
N TRP A 87 18.89 13.51 -2.92
CA TRP A 87 19.71 14.72 -2.71
C TRP A 87 18.93 16.02 -2.97
N THR A 88 17.65 15.92 -3.37
CA THR A 88 16.78 17.08 -3.58
C THR A 88 16.29 17.72 -2.27
N GLY A 89 16.54 17.08 -1.13
CA GLY A 89 16.04 17.53 0.18
C GLY A 89 14.55 17.29 0.39
N SER A 90 13.86 16.65 -0.58
CA SER A 90 12.45 16.32 -0.46
C SER A 90 12.28 15.09 0.45
N MET A 91 11.65 15.27 1.61
CA MET A 91 11.33 14.13 2.45
C MET A 91 10.18 13.34 1.81
N ARG A 92 10.43 12.09 1.44
CA ARG A 92 9.41 11.19 0.88
C ARG A 92 9.59 9.77 1.42
N PRO A 93 8.54 8.93 1.42
CA PRO A 93 8.64 7.52 1.77
C PRO A 93 9.71 6.80 0.92
N GLY A 94 10.55 5.99 1.55
CA GLY A 94 11.64 5.22 0.93
C GLY A 94 11.18 4.26 -0.16
N GLY A 95 9.95 3.71 -0.05
CA GLY A 95 9.43 2.77 -1.02
C GLY A 95 7.93 2.54 -0.93
N VAL A 96 7.35 2.05 -2.03
CA VAL A 96 5.92 1.72 -2.15
C VAL A 96 5.77 0.44 -2.94
N ARG A 97 4.93 -0.49 -2.47
CA ARG A 97 4.58 -1.71 -3.19
C ARG A 97 3.10 -2.01 -3.07
N LEU A 98 2.46 -2.36 -4.19
CA LEU A 98 1.08 -2.78 -4.24
C LEU A 98 1.02 -4.10 -5.00
N GLU A 99 0.42 -5.13 -4.43
CA GLU A 99 0.34 -6.46 -5.03
C GLU A 99 -1.08 -7.02 -5.01
N THR A 100 -1.40 -7.78 -6.06
CA THR A 100 -2.49 -8.76 -6.05
C THR A 100 -1.93 -10.12 -5.61
N ALA A 101 -2.80 -11.13 -5.53
CA ALA A 101 -2.36 -12.51 -5.31
C ALA A 101 -1.43 -13.05 -6.41
N GLU A 102 -1.49 -12.48 -7.62
CA GLU A 102 -0.79 -12.99 -8.80
C GLU A 102 0.51 -12.26 -9.10
N ARG A 103 0.55 -10.93 -8.87
CA ARG A 103 1.71 -10.10 -9.23
C ARG A 103 1.76 -8.78 -8.48
N ALA A 104 2.94 -8.17 -8.48
CA ALA A 104 3.11 -6.77 -8.14
C ALA A 104 2.48 -5.87 -9.23
N LEU A 105 1.69 -4.89 -8.80
CA LEU A 105 1.16 -3.81 -9.64
C LEU A 105 2.05 -2.57 -9.60
N ILE A 106 2.63 -2.27 -8.43
CA ILE A 106 3.60 -1.19 -8.22
C ILE A 106 4.73 -1.73 -7.34
N SER A 107 5.97 -1.38 -7.66
CA SER A 107 7.15 -1.67 -6.85
C SER A 107 8.19 -0.58 -7.12
N VAL A 108 8.38 0.32 -6.16
CA VAL A 108 9.22 1.52 -6.29
C VAL A 108 10.08 1.72 -5.05
N GLY A 109 11.29 2.24 -5.24
CA GLY A 109 12.19 2.65 -4.16
C GLY A 109 12.81 1.45 -3.42
N SER A 110 12.89 1.52 -2.09
CA SER A 110 13.38 0.43 -1.23
C SER A 110 12.54 -0.86 -1.31
N LEU A 111 11.32 -0.74 -1.82
CA LEU A 111 10.42 -1.86 -2.12
C LEU A 111 10.40 -2.21 -3.62
N GLY A 112 11.31 -1.61 -4.40
CA GLY A 112 11.57 -1.81 -5.82
C GLY A 112 12.63 -2.88 -6.05
N GLY A 113 12.24 -4.01 -6.66
CA GLY A 113 13.11 -5.15 -6.97
C GLY A 113 12.42 -6.49 -6.71
N GLU A 114 12.92 -7.57 -7.32
CA GLU A 114 12.56 -8.95 -6.97
C GLU A 114 12.92 -9.20 -5.50
N ARG A 115 12.04 -8.82 -4.58
CA ARG A 115 12.00 -9.44 -3.26
C ARG A 115 11.09 -10.65 -3.40
N PRO A 116 11.64 -11.87 -3.48
CA PRO A 116 10.87 -13.10 -3.56
C PRO A 116 10.45 -13.50 -2.15
N GLU A 117 9.82 -12.61 -1.38
CA GLU A 117 9.01 -13.13 -0.29
C GLU A 117 7.69 -13.55 -0.92
N PRO A 118 7.39 -14.86 -0.99
CA PRO A 118 6.13 -15.32 -1.55
C PRO A 118 5.00 -14.65 -0.78
N PHE A 119 4.00 -14.14 -1.50
CA PHE A 119 2.81 -13.50 -0.93
C PHE A 119 2.24 -14.24 0.30
N ARG A 120 2.34 -15.57 0.34
CA ARG A 120 1.92 -16.39 1.48
C ARG A 120 2.66 -16.09 2.79
N GLU A 121 3.96 -15.81 2.77
CA GLU A 121 4.72 -15.45 3.97
C GLU A 121 4.40 -14.01 4.43
N LEU A 122 4.25 -13.08 3.49
CA LEU A 122 3.76 -11.72 3.77
C LEU A 122 2.34 -11.73 4.34
N TYR A 123 1.44 -12.50 3.73
CA TYR A 123 0.06 -12.67 4.14
C TYR A 123 -0.04 -13.36 5.50
N ASN A 124 0.73 -14.42 5.76
CA ASN A 124 0.75 -15.09 7.05
C ASN A 124 1.23 -14.15 8.16
N ARG A 125 2.27 -13.33 7.90
CA ARG A 125 2.70 -12.30 8.86
C ARG A 125 1.61 -11.25 9.09
N ALA A 126 0.90 -10.83 8.04
CA ALA A 126 -0.22 -9.90 8.18
C ALA A 126 -1.38 -10.52 8.98
N ILE A 127 -1.73 -11.78 8.73
CA ILE A 127 -2.75 -12.53 9.49
C ILE A 127 -2.35 -12.66 10.96
N THR A 128 -1.08 -12.98 11.25
CA THR A 128 -0.56 -13.05 12.63
C THR A 128 -0.56 -11.68 13.31
N ALA A 129 -0.13 -10.62 12.61
CA ALA A 129 -0.14 -9.25 13.15
C ALA A 129 -1.56 -8.76 13.47
N LEU A 130 -2.56 -9.21 12.70
CA LEU A 130 -3.97 -8.90 12.89
C LEU A 130 -4.67 -9.82 13.91
N GLY A 131 -3.98 -10.81 14.49
CA GLY A 131 -4.54 -11.73 15.48
C GLY A 131 -5.61 -12.68 14.91
N LEU A 132 -5.55 -12.97 13.61
CA LEU A 132 -6.53 -13.78 12.89
C LEU A 132 -6.09 -15.25 12.71
N SER A 133 -5.12 -15.72 13.53
CA SER A 133 -4.55 -17.07 13.48
C SER A 133 -5.40 -18.12 14.17
#